data_AF-A0A7G6VVX8-F1
#
_entry.id   AF-A0A7G6VVX8-F1
#
_cell.length_a   1.000
_cell.length_b   1.000
_cell.length_c   1.000
_cell.angle_alpha   90.00
_cell.angle_beta   90.00
_cell.angle_gamma   90.00
#
_symmetry.space_group_name_H-M   'P 1'
#
loop_
_entity.id
_entity.type
_entity.pdbx_description
1 polymer ?
#
loop_
_entity_poly.entity_id
_entity_poly.type
_entity_poly.pdbx_seq_one_letter_code
_entity_poly.pdbx_strand_id
1 'polypeptide(L)'
;MHDTALQIGQRAIEIYSGTAKPHILDFGSMDVNGSLRQFAPEGSEYLGVDMAAGKGVDMIVDPGKPLPFKDNTFDLVLATSVFEHDPAFWMTFLELSRVLKDGGHFYMNAPSNGQVHRYPEDHWRFYPDCGAALERWAASQEVSMLLIESFIAPRKGDMWNDFVAVFRKGAAAGSLSGRFLHTHFHGINVYTMGATQLLRERKNTQDMDLIEAAQERACRLEAQLAEERAKSTDAAAERSLIENRLRQREEEIAQTRQELERVLGEGYGLEALERKLADANAWVFRLSEDREAAERKVASLTRSIARLQKELHLVRHELNQSRQGKATVQQKLNEARCRIDERFEELATVSKLLRTAEREVEKENERRAWMTEVLMQLSTRPAWWSFLPRKWQQKRQLDRIERRGLFSGSSYLQRYPDVAQEGMNPLMHFIVHGMDEGRDLPR
;
A
#
# COMPACT_ATOMS: atom_id res chain seq x y z
N MET A 1 -4.64 -17.95 -3.28
CA MET A 1 -6.07 -17.73 -3.57
C MET A 1 -6.87 -17.45 -2.30
N HIS A 2 -7.52 -16.30 -2.23
CA HIS A 2 -8.42 -15.92 -1.12
C HIS A 2 -9.75 -16.68 -1.20
N ASP A 3 -10.51 -16.71 -0.10
CA ASP A 3 -11.78 -17.45 -0.04
C ASP A 3 -12.82 -16.88 -1.02
N THR A 4 -12.85 -15.56 -1.16
CA THR A 4 -13.66 -14.84 -2.13
C THR A 4 -13.16 -15.03 -3.56
N ALA A 5 -11.85 -14.98 -3.81
CA ALA A 5 -11.27 -15.18 -5.14
C ALA A 5 -11.67 -16.54 -5.77
N LEU A 6 -11.61 -17.62 -4.98
CA LEU A 6 -12.02 -18.95 -5.44
C LEU A 6 -13.52 -19.00 -5.81
N GLN A 7 -14.39 -18.44 -4.96
CA GLN A 7 -15.84 -18.40 -5.20
C GLN A 7 -16.21 -17.53 -6.41
N ILE A 8 -15.53 -16.39 -6.57
CA ILE A 8 -15.76 -15.49 -7.70
C ILE A 8 -15.28 -16.15 -9.00
N GLY A 9 -14.09 -16.74 -9.01
CA GLY A 9 -13.55 -17.42 -10.18
C GLY A 9 -14.41 -18.60 -10.62
N GLN A 10 -14.96 -19.39 -9.68
CA GLN A 10 -15.95 -20.42 -9.99
C GLN A 10 -17.14 -19.83 -10.75
N ARG A 11 -17.76 -18.77 -10.22
CA ARG A 11 -18.90 -18.12 -10.89
C ARG A 11 -18.51 -17.48 -12.22
N ALA A 12 -17.27 -17.00 -12.36
CA ALA A 12 -16.77 -16.45 -13.61
C ALA A 12 -16.72 -17.53 -14.70
N ILE A 13 -16.21 -18.73 -14.38
CA ILE A 13 -16.23 -19.87 -15.30
C ILE A 13 -17.67 -20.22 -15.69
N GLU A 14 -18.59 -20.32 -14.73
CA GLU A 14 -20.00 -20.67 -14.99
C GLU A 14 -20.74 -19.66 -15.89
N ILE A 15 -20.39 -18.37 -15.78
CA ILE A 15 -21.07 -17.28 -16.51
C ILE A 15 -20.41 -17.00 -17.86
N TYR A 16 -19.07 -17.03 -17.94
CA TYR A 16 -18.30 -16.47 -19.05
C TYR A 16 -17.56 -17.49 -19.94
N SER A 17 -17.62 -18.79 -19.63
CA SER A 17 -17.04 -19.83 -20.51
C SER A 17 -17.60 -19.83 -21.93
N GLY A 18 -18.81 -19.29 -22.14
CA GLY A 18 -19.43 -19.07 -23.46
C GLY A 18 -19.87 -20.32 -24.23
N THR A 19 -19.28 -21.48 -23.94
CA THR A 19 -19.56 -22.76 -24.60
C THR A 19 -19.66 -23.90 -23.58
N ALA A 20 -20.19 -25.06 -24.00
CA ALA A 20 -20.31 -26.23 -23.14
C ALA A 20 -18.96 -26.94 -22.88
N LYS A 21 -17.96 -26.76 -23.76
CA LYS A 21 -16.62 -27.35 -23.69
C LYS A 21 -15.57 -26.30 -24.05
N PRO A 22 -15.38 -25.28 -23.20
CA PRO A 22 -14.45 -24.20 -23.46
C PRO A 22 -13.00 -24.68 -23.47
N HIS A 23 -12.18 -24.00 -24.26
CA HIS A 23 -10.73 -24.05 -24.10
C HIS A 23 -10.30 -22.92 -23.14
N ILE A 24 -9.84 -23.30 -21.95
CA ILE A 24 -9.53 -22.41 -20.83
C ILE A 24 -8.01 -22.32 -20.63
N LEU A 25 -7.48 -21.10 -20.59
CA LEU A 25 -6.13 -20.81 -20.11
C LEU A 25 -6.20 -20.24 -18.69
N ASP A 26 -5.45 -20.83 -17.77
CA ASP A 26 -5.28 -20.33 -16.40
C ASP A 26 -3.85 -19.83 -16.21
N PHE A 27 -3.68 -18.51 -16.15
CA PHE A 27 -2.40 -17.84 -16.04
C PHE A 27 -2.06 -17.55 -14.57
N GLY A 28 -0.94 -18.11 -14.08
CA GLY A 28 -0.62 -18.14 -12.65
C GLY A 28 -1.34 -19.28 -11.94
N SER A 29 -1.38 -20.46 -12.56
CA SER A 29 -2.23 -21.59 -12.18
C SER A 29 -1.76 -22.42 -10.97
N MET A 30 -0.60 -22.10 -10.38
CA MET A 30 -0.04 -22.90 -9.29
C MET A 30 -1.00 -22.98 -8.09
N ASP A 31 -1.43 -24.20 -7.76
CA ASP A 31 -2.31 -24.50 -6.64
C ASP A 31 -1.55 -24.47 -5.32
N VAL A 32 -1.57 -23.32 -4.65
CA VAL A 32 -1.05 -23.13 -3.30
C VAL A 32 -2.10 -23.46 -2.23
N ASN A 33 -3.35 -23.07 -2.45
CA ASN A 33 -4.43 -23.19 -1.48
C ASN A 33 -5.84 -23.24 -2.12
N GLY A 34 -5.93 -23.74 -3.34
CA GLY A 34 -7.15 -23.82 -4.14
C GLY A 34 -6.85 -23.59 -5.63
N SER A 35 -7.57 -24.30 -6.50
CA SER A 35 -7.44 -24.17 -7.95
C SER A 35 -8.81 -24.00 -8.60
N LEU A 36 -8.89 -23.15 -9.63
CA LEU A 36 -10.11 -22.98 -10.42
C LEU A 36 -10.36 -24.14 -11.38
N ARG A 37 -9.34 -24.97 -11.65
CA ARG A 37 -9.42 -26.15 -12.52
C ARG A 37 -10.55 -27.11 -12.12
N GLN A 38 -10.80 -27.24 -10.81
CA GLN A 38 -11.85 -28.13 -10.29
C GLN A 38 -13.27 -27.70 -10.69
N PHE A 39 -13.45 -26.46 -11.16
CA PHE A 39 -14.74 -25.91 -11.58
C PHE A 39 -14.88 -25.84 -13.11
N ALA A 40 -13.87 -26.31 -13.85
CA ALA A 40 -13.95 -26.37 -15.31
C ALA A 40 -15.12 -27.29 -15.73
N PRO A 41 -15.96 -26.88 -16.70
CA PRO A 41 -17.04 -27.73 -17.20
C PRO A 41 -16.52 -29.09 -17.69
N GLU A 42 -17.35 -30.13 -17.60
CA GLU A 42 -16.95 -31.46 -18.03
C GLU A 42 -16.61 -31.50 -19.53
N GLY A 43 -15.44 -32.03 -19.86
CA GLY A 43 -14.94 -32.10 -21.24
C GLY A 43 -14.31 -30.80 -21.77
N SER A 44 -14.06 -29.81 -20.90
CA SER A 44 -13.25 -28.63 -21.23
C SER A 44 -11.78 -29.00 -21.41
N GLU A 45 -11.08 -28.27 -22.28
CA GLU A 45 -9.62 -28.29 -22.32
C GLU A 45 -9.12 -27.20 -21.36
N TYR A 46 -8.46 -27.58 -20.27
CA TYR A 46 -7.95 -26.64 -19.27
C TYR A 46 -6.43 -26.71 -19.21
N LEU A 47 -5.78 -25.61 -19.56
CA LEU A 47 -4.32 -25.48 -19.55
C LEU A 47 -3.89 -24.48 -18.47
N GLY A 48 -3.13 -24.98 -17.49
CA GLY A 48 -2.53 -24.16 -16.44
C GLY A 48 -1.10 -23.78 -16.81
N VAL A 49 -0.81 -22.49 -16.78
CA VAL A 49 0.56 -21.97 -16.97
C VAL A 49 1.02 -21.20 -15.75
N ASP A 50 2.32 -21.24 -15.47
CA ASP A 50 2.94 -20.52 -14.37
C ASP A 50 4.44 -20.29 -14.67
N MET A 51 5.09 -19.40 -13.93
CA MET A 51 6.53 -19.16 -14.05
C MET A 51 7.38 -20.22 -13.34
N ALA A 52 6.76 -21.05 -12.50
CA ALA A 52 7.42 -22.13 -11.79
C ALA A 52 6.62 -23.44 -11.86
N ALA A 53 7.32 -24.58 -11.77
CA ALA A 53 6.67 -25.87 -11.66
C ALA A 53 5.92 -25.99 -10.33
N GLY A 54 4.74 -26.61 -10.36
CA GLY A 54 3.94 -26.81 -9.15
C GLY A 54 2.66 -27.60 -9.43
N LYS A 55 1.89 -27.84 -8.37
CA LYS A 55 0.59 -28.50 -8.48
C LYS A 55 -0.34 -27.63 -9.34
N GLY A 56 -1.01 -28.23 -10.33
CA GLY A 56 -1.94 -27.52 -11.21
C GLY A 56 -1.31 -26.84 -12.44
N VAL A 57 0.03 -26.81 -12.53
CA VAL A 57 0.78 -26.23 -13.65
C VAL A 57 1.07 -27.30 -14.70
N ASP A 58 0.61 -27.08 -15.93
CA ASP A 58 0.87 -27.97 -17.08
C ASP A 58 2.08 -27.51 -17.90
N MET A 59 2.35 -26.19 -17.93
CA MET A 59 3.45 -25.61 -18.70
C MET A 59 4.10 -24.44 -17.96
N ILE A 60 5.43 -24.42 -17.95
CA ILE A 60 6.21 -23.30 -17.41
C ILE A 60 6.38 -22.25 -18.51
N VAL A 61 6.15 -20.98 -18.19
CA VAL A 61 6.32 -19.83 -19.10
C VAL A 61 7.23 -18.79 -18.48
N ASP A 62 8.09 -18.18 -19.30
CA ASP A 62 9.03 -17.16 -18.83
C ASP A 62 8.34 -15.79 -18.71
N PRO A 63 8.42 -15.11 -17.54
CA PRO A 63 7.90 -13.75 -17.40
C PRO A 63 8.51 -12.79 -18.44
N GLY A 64 7.67 -11.94 -19.03
CA GLY A 64 8.10 -10.95 -20.03
C GLY A 64 8.43 -11.52 -21.41
N LYS A 65 8.27 -12.83 -21.64
CA LYS A 65 8.32 -13.43 -22.98
C LYS A 65 6.91 -13.63 -23.53
N PRO A 66 6.72 -13.58 -24.86
CA PRO A 66 5.45 -13.98 -25.46
C PRO A 66 5.12 -15.42 -25.09
N LEU A 67 3.85 -15.68 -24.78
CA LEU A 67 3.32 -17.00 -24.52
C LEU A 67 3.41 -17.86 -25.78
N PRO A 68 3.76 -19.16 -25.66
CA PRO A 68 3.98 -20.06 -26.79
C PRO A 68 2.67 -20.56 -27.42
N PHE A 69 1.64 -19.71 -27.48
CA PHE A 69 0.34 -19.99 -28.04
C PHE A 69 0.06 -19.11 -29.25
N LYS A 70 -0.71 -19.65 -30.19
CA LYS A 70 -1.18 -18.89 -31.36
C LYS A 70 -2.22 -17.86 -30.91
N ASP A 71 -2.37 -16.82 -31.71
CA ASP A 71 -3.45 -15.84 -31.55
C ASP A 71 -4.80 -16.57 -31.59
N ASN A 72 -5.79 -16.05 -30.84
CA ASN A 72 -7.17 -16.54 -30.88
C ASN A 72 -7.32 -18.06 -30.60
N THR A 73 -6.66 -18.55 -29.54
CA THR A 73 -6.65 -19.97 -29.17
C THR A 73 -7.66 -20.33 -28.08
N PHE A 74 -7.88 -19.45 -27.10
CA PHE A 74 -8.68 -19.76 -25.89
C PHE A 74 -10.04 -19.07 -25.90
N ASP A 75 -11.07 -19.74 -25.40
CA ASP A 75 -12.42 -19.19 -25.23
C ASP A 75 -12.53 -18.36 -23.94
N LEU A 76 -11.80 -18.78 -22.89
CA LEU A 76 -11.74 -18.12 -21.60
C LEU A 76 -10.29 -18.07 -21.12
N VAL A 77 -9.84 -16.90 -20.71
CA VAL A 77 -8.56 -16.72 -20.01
C VAL A 77 -8.86 -16.30 -18.57
N LEU A 78 -8.18 -16.92 -17.61
CA LEU A 78 -8.26 -16.65 -16.18
C LEU A 78 -6.91 -16.14 -15.69
N ALA A 79 -6.92 -15.10 -14.87
CA ALA A 79 -5.77 -14.62 -14.12
C ALA A 79 -6.23 -14.26 -12.71
N THR A 80 -5.86 -15.08 -11.72
CA THR A 80 -6.37 -14.96 -10.34
C THR A 80 -5.21 -14.84 -9.36
N SER A 81 -5.18 -13.74 -8.59
CA SER A 81 -4.12 -13.47 -7.60
C SER A 81 -2.70 -13.55 -8.18
N VAL A 82 -2.52 -13.01 -9.40
CA VAL A 82 -1.24 -13.04 -10.13
C VAL A 82 -0.73 -11.65 -10.49
N PHE A 83 -1.63 -10.72 -10.85
CA PHE A 83 -1.22 -9.41 -11.37
C PHE A 83 -0.72 -8.44 -10.30
N GLU A 84 -1.03 -8.65 -9.04
CA GLU A 84 -0.40 -7.93 -7.93
C GLU A 84 1.10 -8.20 -7.85
N HIS A 85 1.55 -9.33 -8.38
CA HIS A 85 2.95 -9.76 -8.40
C HIS A 85 3.65 -9.47 -9.74
N ASP A 86 2.92 -9.02 -10.76
CA ASP A 86 3.49 -8.68 -12.07
C ASP A 86 3.86 -7.19 -12.13
N PRO A 87 5.16 -6.83 -12.26
CA PRO A 87 5.60 -5.43 -12.30
C PRO A 87 5.09 -4.67 -13.53
N ALA A 88 4.64 -5.36 -14.58
CA ALA A 88 4.16 -4.78 -15.82
C ALA A 88 2.90 -5.50 -16.33
N PHE A 89 1.94 -5.76 -15.43
CA PHE A 89 0.71 -6.52 -15.72
C PHE A 89 -0.07 -6.00 -16.94
N TRP A 90 0.02 -4.71 -17.29
CA TRP A 90 -0.62 -4.14 -18.48
C TRP A 90 -0.03 -4.67 -19.80
N MET A 91 1.23 -5.12 -19.81
CA MET A 91 1.85 -5.78 -20.97
C MET A 91 1.37 -7.24 -21.05
N THR A 92 1.36 -7.94 -19.91
CA THR A 92 0.82 -9.31 -19.81
C THR A 92 -0.66 -9.36 -20.18
N PHE A 93 -1.43 -8.32 -19.82
CA PHE A 93 -2.82 -8.16 -20.24
C PHE A 93 -2.99 -8.17 -21.77
N LEU A 94 -2.11 -7.47 -22.52
CA LEU A 94 -2.15 -7.47 -23.99
C LEU A 94 -1.80 -8.84 -24.55
N GLU A 95 -0.82 -9.52 -23.96
CA GLU A 95 -0.39 -10.85 -24.39
C GLU A 95 -1.49 -11.91 -24.16
N LEU A 96 -2.19 -11.82 -23.02
CA LEU A 96 -3.35 -12.66 -22.74
C LEU A 96 -4.54 -12.31 -23.66
N SER A 97 -4.70 -11.04 -24.02
CA SER A 97 -5.70 -10.60 -25.00
C SER A 97 -5.39 -11.13 -26.41
N ARG A 98 -4.10 -11.28 -26.79
CA ARG A 98 -3.68 -11.84 -28.08
C ARG A 98 -4.14 -13.29 -28.23
N VAL A 99 -3.91 -14.12 -27.22
CA VAL A 99 -4.24 -15.56 -27.25
C VAL A 99 -5.72 -15.85 -27.03
N LEU A 100 -6.49 -14.89 -26.50
CA LEU A 100 -7.94 -14.98 -26.39
C LEU A 100 -8.61 -14.88 -27.76
N LYS A 101 -9.63 -15.71 -28.04
CA LYS A 101 -10.45 -15.64 -29.26
C LYS A 101 -11.30 -14.37 -29.30
N ASP A 102 -11.64 -13.93 -30.50
CA ASP A 102 -12.69 -12.92 -30.67
C ASP A 102 -14.02 -13.42 -30.08
N GLY A 103 -14.63 -12.58 -29.25
CA GLY A 103 -15.80 -12.90 -28.44
C GLY A 103 -15.53 -13.74 -27.19
N GLY A 104 -14.29 -14.20 -26.99
CA GLY A 104 -13.85 -14.84 -25.75
C GLY A 104 -13.78 -13.85 -24.59
N HIS A 105 -13.75 -14.38 -23.37
CA HIS A 105 -13.72 -13.58 -22.14
C HIS A 105 -12.38 -13.68 -21.41
N PHE A 106 -11.97 -12.57 -20.81
CA PHE A 106 -10.84 -12.53 -19.88
C PHE A 106 -11.35 -12.17 -18.48
N TYR A 107 -11.19 -13.09 -17.53
CA TYR A 107 -11.39 -12.86 -16.10
C TYR A 107 -10.08 -12.49 -15.42
N MET A 108 -10.07 -11.33 -14.76
CA MET A 108 -8.97 -10.81 -13.97
C MET A 108 -9.42 -10.64 -12.52
N ASN A 109 -8.68 -11.23 -11.60
CA ASN A 109 -8.85 -11.07 -10.16
C ASN A 109 -7.52 -10.81 -9.47
N ALA A 110 -7.50 -9.82 -8.59
CA ALA A 110 -6.35 -9.48 -7.76
C ALA A 110 -6.80 -8.77 -6.49
N PRO A 111 -5.96 -8.66 -5.45
CA PRO A 111 -6.33 -7.99 -4.22
C PRO A 111 -6.51 -6.48 -4.41
N SER A 112 -7.61 -5.94 -3.90
CA SER A 112 -7.89 -4.51 -3.83
C SER A 112 -7.45 -3.91 -2.50
N ASN A 113 -7.64 -4.66 -1.41
CA ASN A 113 -7.30 -4.21 -0.06
C ASN A 113 -6.92 -5.42 0.82
N GLY A 114 -6.02 -5.19 1.77
CA GLY A 114 -5.48 -6.19 2.69
C GLY A 114 -4.02 -5.92 3.03
N GLN A 115 -3.36 -6.90 3.67
CA GLN A 115 -1.94 -6.77 4.06
C GLN A 115 -1.01 -6.78 2.84
N VAL A 116 0.27 -6.44 3.05
CA VAL A 116 1.31 -6.70 2.04
C VAL A 116 1.61 -8.21 2.06
N HIS A 117 1.51 -8.89 0.93
CA HIS A 117 1.76 -10.33 0.78
C HIS A 117 2.74 -10.58 -0.37
N ARG A 118 3.99 -10.91 -0.05
CA ARG A 118 5.07 -11.06 -1.03
C ARG A 118 5.19 -12.50 -1.53
N TYR A 119 5.13 -12.68 -2.85
CA TYR A 119 5.38 -13.98 -3.50
C TYR A 119 6.02 -13.83 -4.91
N PRO A 120 7.30 -13.40 -5.04
CA PRO A 120 8.22 -12.86 -4.04
C PRO A 120 8.10 -11.33 -3.85
N GLU A 121 7.42 -10.65 -4.78
CA GLU A 121 7.16 -9.22 -4.76
C GLU A 121 5.66 -8.96 -4.61
N ASP A 122 5.27 -7.71 -4.36
CA ASP A 122 3.87 -7.31 -4.19
C ASP A 122 3.76 -5.84 -4.59
N HIS A 123 3.34 -5.60 -5.84
CA HIS A 123 3.47 -4.33 -6.53
C HIS A 123 2.18 -3.52 -6.51
N TRP A 124 1.03 -4.17 -6.61
CA TRP A 124 -0.22 -3.49 -6.96
C TRP A 124 -1.39 -3.85 -6.05
N ARG A 125 -2.22 -2.84 -5.79
CA ARG A 125 -3.58 -3.00 -5.29
C ARG A 125 -4.53 -2.41 -6.30
N PHE A 126 -5.53 -3.17 -6.70
CA PHE A 126 -6.38 -2.83 -7.82
C PHE A 126 -7.69 -2.19 -7.37
N TYR A 127 -8.09 -1.13 -8.06
CA TYR A 127 -9.41 -0.51 -7.93
C TYR A 127 -10.18 -0.66 -9.24
N PRO A 128 -11.53 -0.55 -9.23
CA PRO A 128 -12.36 -0.81 -10.40
C PRO A 128 -12.01 0.02 -11.64
N ASP A 129 -11.50 1.24 -11.45
CA ASP A 129 -10.95 2.10 -12.49
C ASP A 129 -9.87 1.43 -13.33
N CYS A 130 -9.12 0.48 -12.77
CA CYS A 130 -8.12 -0.31 -13.49
C CYS A 130 -8.75 -1.03 -14.69
N GLY A 131 -9.96 -1.59 -14.53
CA GLY A 131 -10.67 -2.24 -15.63
C GLY A 131 -10.89 -1.29 -16.80
N ALA A 132 -11.41 -0.09 -16.53
CA ALA A 132 -11.65 0.93 -17.56
C ALA A 132 -10.33 1.48 -18.13
N ALA A 133 -9.27 1.56 -17.32
CA ALA A 133 -7.95 1.96 -17.78
C ALA A 133 -7.34 0.93 -18.74
N LEU A 134 -7.48 -0.36 -18.46
CA LEU A 134 -6.98 -1.45 -19.31
C LEU A 134 -7.73 -1.52 -20.65
N GLU A 135 -9.03 -1.28 -20.67
CA GLU A 135 -9.81 -1.14 -21.92
C GLU A 135 -9.23 -0.01 -22.79
N ARG A 136 -9.02 1.18 -22.22
CA ARG A 136 -8.42 2.32 -22.95
C ARG A 136 -6.99 2.02 -23.39
N TRP A 137 -6.21 1.34 -22.54
CA TRP A 137 -4.85 0.95 -22.84
C TRP A 137 -4.80 -0.01 -24.03
N ALA A 138 -5.59 -1.08 -24.02
CA ALA A 138 -5.69 -2.00 -25.15
C ALA A 138 -6.12 -1.31 -26.44
N ALA A 139 -7.11 -0.41 -26.38
CA ALA A 139 -7.52 0.38 -27.54
C ALA A 139 -6.37 1.23 -28.11
N SER A 140 -5.51 1.81 -27.26
CA SER A 140 -4.31 2.55 -27.69
C SER A 140 -3.25 1.68 -28.36
N GLN A 141 -3.29 0.37 -28.13
CA GLN A 141 -2.42 -0.63 -28.73
C GLN A 141 -3.12 -1.40 -29.86
N GLU A 142 -4.23 -0.87 -30.38
CA GLU A 142 -5.04 -1.46 -31.46
C GLU A 142 -5.64 -2.86 -31.11
N VAL A 143 -5.72 -3.18 -29.81
CA VAL A 143 -6.38 -4.40 -29.32
C VAL A 143 -7.80 -4.05 -28.85
N SER A 144 -8.80 -4.67 -29.46
CA SER A 144 -10.20 -4.44 -29.08
C SER A 144 -10.57 -5.29 -27.85
N MET A 145 -10.59 -4.67 -26.68
CA MET A 145 -11.09 -5.26 -25.43
C MET A 145 -12.23 -4.41 -24.90
N LEU A 146 -13.39 -5.02 -24.66
CA LEU A 146 -14.56 -4.37 -24.09
C LEU A 146 -14.68 -4.75 -22.61
N LEU A 147 -14.75 -3.77 -21.72
CA LEU A 147 -14.99 -4.00 -20.30
C LEU A 147 -16.45 -4.42 -20.08
N ILE A 148 -16.65 -5.61 -19.52
CA ILE A 148 -17.98 -6.14 -19.19
C ILE A 148 -18.40 -5.69 -17.79
N GLU A 149 -17.55 -5.91 -16.80
CA GLU A 149 -17.74 -5.44 -15.44
C GLU A 149 -16.39 -5.26 -14.73
N SER A 150 -16.33 -4.31 -13.79
CA SER A 150 -15.17 -4.09 -12.92
C SER A 150 -15.65 -3.64 -11.55
N PHE A 151 -15.25 -4.30 -10.46
CA PHE A 151 -15.74 -4.01 -9.11
C PHE A 151 -14.81 -4.50 -8.01
N ILE A 152 -15.09 -4.09 -6.77
CA ILE A 152 -14.48 -4.67 -5.56
C ILE A 152 -15.49 -5.57 -4.87
N ALA A 153 -15.14 -6.83 -4.65
CA ALA A 153 -15.87 -7.75 -3.80
C ALA A 153 -15.53 -7.49 -2.31
N PRO A 154 -16.54 -7.34 -1.43
CA PRO A 154 -16.33 -7.30 0.00
C PRO A 154 -15.68 -8.59 0.52
N ARG A 155 -14.89 -8.48 1.58
CA ARG A 155 -14.30 -9.64 2.28
C ARG A 155 -15.38 -10.49 2.94
N LYS A 156 -15.12 -11.80 3.07
CA LYS A 156 -16.05 -12.76 3.68
C LYS A 156 -15.45 -13.43 4.92
N GLY A 157 -14.61 -14.44 4.74
CA GLY A 157 -14.00 -15.20 5.83
C GLY A 157 -12.61 -14.72 6.22
N ASP A 158 -11.93 -13.99 5.34
CA ASP A 158 -10.60 -13.45 5.57
C ASP A 158 -10.58 -11.90 5.53
N MET A 159 -9.37 -11.34 5.44
CA MET A 159 -9.18 -9.89 5.47
C MET A 159 -9.24 -9.20 4.10
N TRP A 160 -9.30 -9.96 3.00
CA TRP A 160 -9.02 -9.45 1.66
C TRP A 160 -10.29 -8.94 0.97
N ASN A 161 -10.16 -7.77 0.36
CA ASN A 161 -11.09 -7.36 -0.68
C ASN A 161 -10.50 -7.73 -2.03
N ASP A 162 -11.31 -8.31 -2.89
CA ASP A 162 -10.88 -8.73 -4.22
C ASP A 162 -11.37 -7.75 -5.27
N PHE A 163 -10.45 -7.21 -6.06
CA PHE A 163 -10.78 -6.58 -7.32
C PHE A 163 -11.09 -7.66 -8.35
N VAL A 164 -12.09 -7.38 -9.18
CA VAL A 164 -12.53 -8.25 -10.26
C VAL A 164 -12.80 -7.39 -11.48
N ALA A 165 -12.26 -7.79 -12.62
CA ALA A 165 -12.64 -7.27 -13.92
C ALA A 165 -12.88 -8.40 -14.92
N VAL A 166 -13.89 -8.24 -15.76
CA VAL A 166 -14.17 -9.16 -16.86
C VAL A 166 -14.18 -8.36 -18.15
N PHE A 167 -13.47 -8.85 -19.15
CA PHE A 167 -13.42 -8.26 -20.48
C PHE A 167 -13.91 -9.26 -21.52
N ARG A 168 -14.30 -8.72 -22.67
CA ARG A 168 -14.57 -9.49 -23.89
C ARG A 168 -13.72 -8.96 -25.03
N LYS A 169 -13.07 -9.84 -25.77
CA LYS A 169 -12.31 -9.43 -26.97
C LYS A 169 -13.25 -9.14 -28.13
N GLY A 170 -13.12 -7.98 -28.75
CA GLY A 170 -13.93 -7.56 -29.88
C GLY A 170 -15.43 -7.41 -29.57
N ALA A 171 -16.20 -7.12 -30.63
CA ALA A 171 -17.65 -7.08 -30.57
C ALA A 171 -18.21 -8.46 -30.92
N ALA A 172 -18.72 -9.20 -29.93
CA ALA A 172 -19.45 -10.44 -30.19
C ALA A 172 -20.94 -10.18 -30.41
N ALA A 173 -21.55 -10.92 -31.34
CA ALA A 173 -22.99 -10.91 -31.61
C ALA A 173 -23.85 -11.55 -30.47
N GLY A 174 -23.22 -12.20 -29.50
CA GLY A 174 -23.89 -12.84 -28.37
C GLY A 174 -24.34 -11.84 -27.31
N SER A 175 -25.60 -11.93 -26.90
CA SER A 175 -26.09 -11.26 -25.69
C SER A 175 -25.39 -11.86 -24.47
N LEU A 176 -24.88 -11.01 -23.58
CA LEU A 176 -24.52 -11.45 -22.23
C LEU A 176 -25.76 -12.07 -21.58
N SER A 177 -25.58 -13.08 -20.73
CA SER A 177 -26.69 -13.77 -20.06
C SER A 177 -27.48 -12.90 -19.07
N GLY A 178 -27.12 -11.61 -18.93
CA GLY A 178 -27.66 -10.69 -17.92
C GLY A 178 -27.20 -10.99 -16.49
N ARG A 179 -26.49 -12.10 -16.27
CA ARG A 179 -25.88 -12.48 -15.00
C ARG A 179 -24.48 -11.85 -14.94
N PHE A 180 -24.26 -11.05 -13.90
CA PHE A 180 -22.99 -10.39 -13.62
C PHE A 180 -22.46 -10.82 -12.26
N LEU A 181 -21.13 -10.84 -12.09
CA LEU A 181 -20.51 -11.22 -10.83
C LEU A 181 -20.78 -10.16 -9.74
N HIS A 182 -20.75 -8.87 -10.07
CA HIS A 182 -20.95 -7.82 -9.08
C HIS A 182 -22.32 -7.90 -8.38
N THR A 183 -23.35 -8.46 -9.01
CA THR A 183 -24.66 -8.65 -8.38
C THR A 183 -24.63 -9.79 -7.37
N HIS A 184 -23.95 -10.89 -7.69
CA HIS A 184 -23.80 -12.07 -6.81
C HIS A 184 -22.93 -11.80 -5.59
N PHE A 185 -21.90 -10.98 -5.74
CA PHE A 185 -20.91 -10.69 -4.68
C PHE A 185 -21.09 -9.32 -4.03
N HIS A 186 -22.23 -8.66 -4.26
CA HIS A 186 -22.53 -7.34 -3.73
C HIS A 186 -21.41 -6.30 -3.96
N GLY A 187 -20.79 -6.33 -5.15
CA GLY A 187 -19.61 -5.53 -5.48
C GLY A 187 -19.81 -4.02 -5.33
N ILE A 188 -18.78 -3.30 -4.90
CA ILE A 188 -18.81 -1.84 -4.75
C ILE A 188 -17.96 -1.16 -5.84
N ASN A 189 -18.22 0.12 -6.08
CA ASN A 189 -17.53 0.91 -7.12
C ASN A 189 -17.59 0.23 -8.49
N VAL A 190 -18.79 -0.17 -8.93
CA VAL A 190 -18.95 -1.03 -10.09
C VAL A 190 -19.00 -0.24 -11.39
N TYR A 191 -18.10 -0.58 -12.32
CA TYR A 191 -18.26 -0.31 -13.75
C TYR A 191 -18.96 -1.50 -14.40
N THR A 192 -19.90 -1.23 -15.30
CA THR A 192 -20.57 -2.27 -16.09
C THR A 192 -20.82 -1.77 -17.50
N MET A 193 -20.80 -2.68 -18.46
CA MET A 193 -21.05 -2.40 -19.87
C MET A 193 -22.41 -1.69 -20.05
N GLY A 194 -22.38 -0.50 -20.65
CA GLY A 194 -23.57 0.31 -20.91
C GLY A 194 -24.03 1.21 -19.76
N ALA A 195 -23.39 1.16 -18.58
CA ALA A 195 -23.64 2.14 -17.52
C ALA A 195 -22.88 3.44 -17.78
N THR A 196 -23.56 4.57 -17.59
CA THR A 196 -22.97 5.92 -17.69
C THR A 196 -22.43 6.44 -16.35
N GLN A 197 -22.78 5.78 -15.25
CA GLN A 197 -22.38 6.16 -13.89
C GLN A 197 -21.93 4.92 -13.10
N LEU A 198 -21.09 5.15 -12.10
CA LEU A 198 -20.61 4.13 -11.19
C LEU A 198 -21.76 3.62 -10.31
N LEU A 199 -21.92 2.30 -10.20
CA LEU A 199 -22.92 1.71 -9.32
C LEU A 199 -22.33 1.44 -7.94
N ARG A 200 -23.11 1.72 -6.88
CA ARG A 200 -22.72 1.49 -5.47
C ARG A 200 -21.36 2.13 -5.14
N GLU A 201 -21.24 3.41 -5.45
CA GLU A 201 -20.04 4.19 -5.14
C GLU A 201 -19.78 4.22 -3.62
N ARG A 202 -18.52 3.99 -3.26
CA ARG A 202 -17.97 4.00 -1.92
C ARG A 202 -16.60 4.64 -1.96
N LYS A 203 -16.43 5.68 -1.12
CA LYS A 203 -15.16 6.40 -0.97
C LYS A 203 -14.21 5.68 -0.03
N ASN A 204 -14.74 5.20 1.08
CA ASN A 204 -13.98 4.48 2.10
C ASN A 204 -13.74 3.03 1.66
N THR A 205 -12.56 2.49 1.99
CA THR A 205 -12.34 1.05 1.92
C THR A 205 -13.12 0.34 3.03
N GLN A 206 -13.38 -0.95 2.85
CA GLN A 206 -14.10 -1.72 3.88
C GLN A 206 -13.37 -1.71 5.23
N ASP A 207 -12.04 -1.66 5.24
CA ASP A 207 -11.26 -1.54 6.49
C ASP A 207 -11.51 -0.21 7.21
N MET A 208 -11.64 0.89 6.48
CA MET A 208 -11.96 2.19 7.08
C MET A 208 -13.33 2.16 7.75
N ASP A 209 -14.35 1.65 7.05
CA ASP A 209 -15.71 1.50 7.59
C ASP A 209 -15.73 0.61 8.84
N LEU A 210 -14.95 -0.48 8.84
CA LEU A 210 -14.89 -1.41 9.98
C LEU A 210 -14.14 -0.83 11.19
N ILE A 211 -13.09 -0.04 10.96
CA ILE A 211 -12.39 0.68 12.03
C ILE A 211 -13.32 1.73 12.65
N GLU A 212 -14.05 2.49 11.83
CA GLU A 212 -15.01 3.49 12.32
C GLU A 212 -16.12 2.82 13.14
N ALA A 213 -16.74 1.76 12.62
CA ALA A 213 -17.76 1.00 13.34
C ALA A 213 -17.26 0.40 14.67
N ALA A 214 -16.00 -0.07 14.71
CA ALA A 214 -15.38 -0.56 15.93
C ALA A 214 -15.15 0.55 16.95
N GLN A 215 -14.76 1.76 16.51
CA GLN A 215 -14.62 2.93 17.38
C GLN A 215 -15.96 3.36 17.98
N GLU A 216 -17.02 3.43 17.16
CA GLU A 216 -18.37 3.73 17.63
C GLU A 216 -18.89 2.67 18.62
N ARG A 217 -18.63 1.39 18.34
CA ARG A 217 -18.96 0.29 19.24
C ARG A 217 -18.23 0.43 20.58
N ALA A 218 -16.94 0.75 20.57
CA ALA A 218 -16.17 0.98 21.79
C ALA A 218 -16.77 2.13 22.62
N CYS A 219 -17.08 3.26 21.98
CA CYS A 219 -17.70 4.42 22.63
C CYS A 219 -19.05 4.05 23.28
N ARG A 220 -19.91 3.32 22.56
CA ARG A 220 -21.20 2.85 23.11
C ARG A 220 -21.02 1.91 24.30
N LEU A 221 -20.10 0.95 24.21
CA LEU A 221 -19.81 0.03 25.31
C LEU A 221 -19.24 0.75 26.53
N GLU A 222 -18.41 1.78 26.33
CA GLU A 222 -17.89 2.63 27.41
C GLU A 222 -19.02 3.39 28.13
N ALA A 223 -19.95 3.98 27.38
CA ALA A 223 -21.11 4.66 27.94
C ALA A 223 -22.00 3.70 28.73
N GLN A 224 -22.33 2.52 28.17
CA GLN A 224 -23.11 1.49 28.86
C GLN A 224 -22.42 0.98 30.13
N LEU A 225 -21.11 0.76 30.07
CA LEU A 225 -20.32 0.34 31.23
C LEU A 225 -20.33 1.40 32.34
N ALA A 226 -20.24 2.68 31.99
CA ALA A 226 -20.33 3.78 32.96
C ALA A 226 -21.72 3.83 33.63
N GLU A 227 -22.79 3.68 32.85
CA GLU A 227 -24.16 3.65 33.35
C GLU A 227 -24.40 2.47 34.30
N GLU A 228 -24.00 1.25 33.92
CA GLU A 228 -24.17 0.06 34.75
C GLU A 228 -23.33 0.13 36.04
N ARG A 229 -22.14 0.74 35.99
CA ARG A 229 -21.33 1.02 37.19
C ARG A 229 -22.01 2.01 38.13
N ALA A 230 -22.65 3.06 37.60
CA ALA A 230 -23.41 4.01 38.41
C ALA A 230 -24.58 3.30 39.10
N LYS A 231 -25.40 2.55 38.35
CA LYS A 231 -26.50 1.73 38.91
C LYS A 231 -26.02 0.73 39.97
N SER A 232 -24.88 0.09 39.74
CA SER A 232 -24.31 -0.87 40.70
C SER A 232 -23.85 -0.18 41.98
N THR A 233 -23.33 1.05 41.88
CA THR A 233 -22.92 1.85 43.02
C THR A 233 -24.14 2.29 43.83
N ASP A 234 -25.19 2.77 43.17
CA ASP A 234 -26.45 3.15 43.81
C ASP A 234 -27.13 1.96 44.50
N ALA A 235 -27.19 0.81 43.82
CA ALA A 235 -27.76 -0.41 44.39
C ALA A 235 -26.96 -0.94 45.59
N ALA A 236 -25.62 -0.79 45.57
CA ALA A 236 -24.77 -1.15 46.71
C ALA A 236 -24.99 -0.20 47.91
N ALA A 237 -25.17 1.10 47.64
CA ALA A 237 -25.52 2.08 48.68
C ALA A 237 -26.91 1.82 49.29
N GLU A 238 -27.91 1.50 48.45
CA GLU A 238 -29.25 1.10 48.88
C GLU A 238 -29.22 -0.14 49.77
N ARG A 239 -28.49 -1.19 49.34
CA ARG A 239 -28.27 -2.40 50.14
C ARG A 239 -27.66 -2.07 51.51
N SER A 240 -26.60 -1.26 51.53
CA SER A 240 -25.91 -0.86 52.78
C SER A 240 -26.86 -0.11 53.73
N LEU A 241 -27.73 0.75 53.20
CA LEU A 241 -28.75 1.44 53.99
C LEU A 241 -29.77 0.46 54.60
N ILE A 242 -30.23 -0.52 53.82
CA ILE A 242 -31.16 -1.57 54.29
C ILE A 242 -30.49 -2.41 55.37
N GLU A 243 -29.23 -2.81 55.18
CA GLU A 243 -28.45 -3.57 56.18
C GLU A 243 -28.29 -2.81 57.49
N ASN A 244 -27.98 -1.51 57.45
CA ASN A 244 -27.90 -0.68 58.64
C ASN A 244 -29.25 -0.56 59.37
N ARG A 245 -30.36 -0.41 58.63
CA ARG A 245 -31.71 -0.37 59.22
C ARG A 245 -32.11 -1.70 59.84
N LEU A 246 -31.78 -2.81 59.18
CA LEU A 246 -32.02 -4.16 59.69
C LEU A 246 -31.31 -4.34 61.04
N ARG A 247 -30.01 -4.01 61.09
CA ARG A 247 -29.21 -4.08 62.31
C ARG A 247 -29.80 -3.23 63.45
N GLN A 248 -30.21 -2.00 63.17
CA GLN A 248 -30.84 -1.13 64.17
C GLN A 248 -32.14 -1.76 64.72
N ARG A 249 -32.98 -2.35 63.85
CA ARG A 249 -34.22 -3.02 64.26
C ARG A 249 -33.96 -4.29 65.07
N GLU A 250 -32.95 -5.07 64.70
CA GLU A 250 -32.53 -6.25 65.47
C GLU A 250 -32.06 -5.87 66.89
N GLU A 251 -31.30 -4.77 67.01
CA GLU A 251 -30.87 -4.21 68.29
C GLU A 251 -32.08 -3.74 69.14
N GLU A 252 -33.04 -3.04 68.55
CA GLU A 252 -34.29 -2.63 69.22
C GLU A 252 -35.13 -3.83 69.69
N ILE A 253 -35.21 -4.88 68.88
CA ILE A 253 -35.89 -6.15 69.24
C ILE A 253 -35.19 -6.80 70.42
N ALA A 254 -33.85 -6.88 70.40
CA ALA A 254 -33.07 -7.45 71.49
C ALA A 254 -33.30 -6.69 72.82
N GLN A 255 -33.29 -5.36 72.78
CA GLN A 255 -33.61 -4.51 73.93
C GLN A 255 -35.04 -4.73 74.44
N THR A 256 -36.01 -4.81 73.53
CA THR A 256 -37.42 -5.04 73.89
C THR A 256 -37.64 -6.41 74.52
N ARG A 257 -36.95 -7.46 74.03
CA ARG A 257 -36.98 -8.80 74.64
C ARG A 257 -36.40 -8.79 76.05
N GLN A 258 -35.28 -8.11 76.25
CA GLN A 258 -34.65 -7.99 77.57
C GLN A 258 -35.57 -7.28 78.57
N GLU A 259 -36.27 -6.23 78.15
CA GLU A 259 -37.25 -5.54 78.99
C GLU A 259 -38.49 -6.40 79.28
N LEU A 260 -38.96 -7.18 78.30
CA LEU A 260 -40.06 -8.12 78.49
C LEU A 260 -39.72 -9.19 79.54
N GLU A 261 -38.50 -9.74 79.49
CA GLU A 261 -37.98 -10.67 80.51
C GLU A 261 -37.94 -10.04 81.91
N ARG A 262 -37.66 -8.74 82.00
CA ARG A 262 -37.64 -7.99 83.26
C ARG A 262 -39.04 -7.76 83.83
N VAL A 263 -40.03 -7.50 82.97
CA VAL A 263 -41.42 -7.13 83.35
C VAL A 263 -42.31 -8.35 83.61
N LEU A 264 -41.91 -9.55 83.19
CA LEU A 264 -42.60 -10.82 83.45
C LEU A 264 -42.84 -11.13 84.96
N GLY A 265 -42.29 -10.32 85.88
CA GLY A 265 -42.58 -10.37 87.32
C GLY A 265 -43.69 -9.44 87.84
N GLU A 266 -44.20 -8.45 87.08
CA GLU A 266 -45.03 -7.35 87.65
C GLU A 266 -46.43 -7.12 87.02
N GLY A 267 -46.85 -7.91 86.03
CA GLY A 267 -48.27 -8.05 85.64
C GLY A 267 -48.95 -6.89 84.89
N TYR A 268 -48.35 -5.70 84.79
CA TYR A 268 -48.92 -4.56 84.03
C TYR A 268 -48.03 -4.20 82.81
N GLY A 269 -48.60 -4.25 81.60
CA GLY A 269 -47.95 -3.76 80.36
C GLY A 269 -47.44 -4.83 79.38
N LEU A 270 -47.63 -6.11 79.68
CA LEU A 270 -47.12 -7.26 78.89
C LEU A 270 -47.63 -7.28 77.44
N GLU A 271 -48.95 -7.11 77.24
CA GLU A 271 -49.57 -7.12 75.90
C GLU A 271 -49.03 -6.01 74.98
N ALA A 272 -48.67 -4.85 75.53
CA ALA A 272 -48.15 -3.73 74.74
C ALA A 272 -46.72 -4.00 74.24
N LEU A 273 -45.89 -4.67 75.06
CA LEU A 273 -44.54 -5.08 74.68
C LEU A 273 -44.56 -6.25 73.69
N GLU A 274 -45.45 -7.23 73.88
CA GLU A 274 -45.65 -8.33 72.94
C GLU A 274 -46.08 -7.83 71.55
N ARG A 275 -47.00 -6.87 71.50
CA ARG A 275 -47.44 -6.25 70.24
C ARG A 275 -46.31 -5.49 69.55
N LYS A 276 -45.53 -4.69 70.29
CA LYS A 276 -44.33 -4.03 69.75
C LYS A 276 -43.32 -5.03 69.18
N LEU A 277 -43.11 -6.16 69.87
CA LEU A 277 -42.20 -7.21 69.43
C LEU A 277 -42.69 -7.87 68.13
N ALA A 278 -43.99 -8.17 68.04
CA ALA A 278 -44.60 -8.74 66.84
C ALA A 278 -44.48 -7.79 65.63
N ASP A 279 -44.78 -6.50 65.82
CA ASP A 279 -44.65 -5.48 64.78
C ASP A 279 -43.19 -5.31 64.32
N ALA A 280 -42.24 -5.31 65.25
CA ALA A 280 -40.82 -5.20 64.95
C ALA A 280 -40.29 -6.44 64.19
N ASN A 281 -40.68 -7.65 64.59
CA ASN A 281 -40.33 -8.88 63.88
C ASN A 281 -40.89 -8.88 62.43
N ALA A 282 -42.12 -8.39 62.22
CA ALA A 282 -42.70 -8.26 60.89
C ALA A 282 -41.97 -7.22 60.02
N TRP A 283 -41.38 -6.18 60.62
CA TRP A 283 -40.51 -5.23 59.93
C TRP A 283 -39.16 -5.84 59.54
N VAL A 284 -38.53 -6.60 60.42
CA VAL A 284 -37.27 -7.31 60.10
C VAL A 284 -37.45 -8.27 58.94
N PHE A 285 -38.55 -9.03 58.91
CA PHE A 285 -38.86 -9.93 57.79
C PHE A 285 -38.97 -9.19 56.44
N ARG A 286 -39.68 -8.06 56.41
CA ARG A 286 -39.78 -7.23 55.18
C ARG A 286 -38.43 -6.65 54.76
N LEU A 287 -37.67 -6.12 55.71
CA LEU A 287 -36.33 -5.58 55.43
C LEU A 287 -35.35 -6.67 54.98
N SER A 288 -35.49 -7.92 55.45
CA SER A 288 -34.65 -9.02 54.97
C SER A 288 -34.99 -9.42 53.53
N GLU A 289 -36.27 -9.41 53.14
CA GLU A 289 -36.69 -9.60 51.75
C GLU A 289 -36.15 -8.47 50.84
N ASP A 290 -36.26 -7.22 51.26
CA ASP A 290 -35.72 -6.06 50.54
C ASP A 290 -34.19 -6.16 50.39
N ARG A 291 -33.48 -6.59 51.43
CA ARG A 291 -32.03 -6.82 51.41
C ARG A 291 -31.66 -7.87 50.38
N GLU A 292 -32.35 -9.01 50.34
CA GLU A 292 -32.10 -10.05 49.35
C GLU A 292 -32.40 -9.57 47.92
N ALA A 293 -33.46 -8.79 47.73
CA ALA A 293 -33.76 -8.19 46.44
C ALA A 293 -32.64 -7.23 45.97
N ALA A 294 -32.15 -6.37 46.87
CA ALA A 294 -31.02 -5.49 46.60
C ALA A 294 -29.72 -6.27 46.31
N GLU A 295 -29.44 -7.34 47.05
CA GLU A 295 -28.31 -8.24 46.80
C GLU A 295 -28.38 -8.89 45.42
N ARG A 296 -29.56 -9.41 45.03
CA ARG A 296 -29.80 -9.98 43.69
C ARG A 296 -29.56 -8.94 42.60
N LYS A 297 -30.01 -7.70 42.81
CA LYS A 297 -29.81 -6.57 41.87
C LYS A 297 -28.32 -6.26 41.70
N VAL A 298 -27.57 -6.08 42.80
CA VAL A 298 -26.11 -5.86 42.78
C VAL A 298 -25.38 -7.00 42.07
N ALA A 299 -25.73 -8.25 42.35
CA ALA A 299 -25.12 -9.42 41.71
C ALA A 299 -25.40 -9.44 40.20
N SER A 300 -26.61 -9.07 39.77
CA SER A 300 -26.96 -9.00 38.34
C SER A 300 -26.18 -7.91 37.59
N LEU A 301 -26.08 -6.70 38.18
CA LEU A 301 -25.31 -5.58 37.62
C LEU A 301 -23.82 -5.89 37.57
N THR A 302 -23.28 -6.56 38.59
CA THR A 302 -21.87 -7.00 38.61
C THR A 302 -21.56 -7.95 37.44
N ARG A 303 -22.47 -8.89 37.14
CA ARG A 303 -22.33 -9.78 35.97
C ARG A 303 -22.43 -9.02 34.65
N SER A 304 -23.35 -8.06 34.55
CA SER A 304 -23.51 -7.17 33.39
C SER A 304 -22.23 -6.36 33.11
N ILE A 305 -21.68 -5.72 34.13
CA ILE A 305 -20.41 -4.99 34.10
C ILE A 305 -19.27 -5.89 33.61
N ALA A 306 -19.11 -7.08 34.20
CA ALA A 306 -18.05 -8.01 33.81
C ALA A 306 -18.14 -8.42 32.32
N ARG A 307 -19.36 -8.64 31.81
CA ARG A 307 -19.59 -8.93 30.39
C ARG A 307 -19.21 -7.74 29.51
N LEU A 308 -19.69 -6.54 29.82
CA LEU A 308 -19.38 -5.32 29.06
C LEU A 308 -17.89 -5.02 29.05
N GLN A 309 -17.20 -5.22 30.18
CA GLN A 309 -15.74 -5.08 30.27
C GLN A 309 -15.01 -6.05 29.33
N LYS A 310 -15.45 -7.31 29.28
CA LYS A 310 -14.87 -8.32 28.38
C LYS A 310 -15.08 -7.94 26.91
N GLU A 311 -16.31 -7.54 26.54
CA GLU A 311 -16.62 -7.11 25.18
C GLU A 311 -15.80 -5.85 24.77
N LEU A 312 -15.71 -4.86 25.65
CA LEU A 312 -14.93 -3.64 25.43
C LEU A 312 -13.43 -3.95 25.30
N HIS A 313 -12.90 -4.88 26.10
CA HIS A 313 -11.51 -5.29 26.02
C HIS A 313 -11.18 -5.92 24.66
N LEU A 314 -12.05 -6.78 24.12
CA LEU A 314 -11.89 -7.39 22.80
C LEU A 314 -11.87 -6.34 21.70
N VAL A 315 -12.85 -5.43 21.67
CA VAL A 315 -12.93 -4.36 20.65
C VAL A 315 -11.73 -3.41 20.74
N ARG A 316 -11.29 -3.04 21.95
CA ARG A 316 -10.09 -2.21 22.13
C ARG A 316 -8.82 -2.92 21.68
N HIS A 317 -8.72 -4.23 21.91
CA HIS A 317 -7.59 -5.02 21.45
C HIS A 317 -7.53 -5.05 19.92
N GLU A 318 -8.65 -5.29 19.22
CA GLU A 318 -8.75 -5.22 17.76
C GLU A 318 -8.35 -3.82 17.22
N LEU A 319 -8.88 -2.75 17.83
CA LEU A 319 -8.52 -1.38 17.46
C LEU A 319 -7.03 -1.08 17.66
N ASN A 320 -6.43 -1.60 18.75
CA ASN A 320 -5.01 -1.41 19.04
C ASN A 320 -4.13 -2.15 18.02
N GLN A 321 -4.49 -3.36 17.61
CA GLN A 321 -3.77 -4.09 16.56
C GLN A 321 -3.77 -3.29 15.24
N SER A 322 -4.93 -2.77 14.82
CA SER A 322 -5.04 -1.91 13.63
C SER A 322 -4.22 -0.62 13.76
N ARG A 323 -4.18 -0.01 14.96
CA ARG A 323 -3.38 1.19 15.23
C ARG A 323 -1.87 0.93 15.21
N GLN A 324 -1.41 -0.19 15.76
CA GLN A 324 -0.01 -0.57 15.72
C GLN A 324 0.46 -0.75 14.27
N GLY A 325 -0.35 -1.40 13.41
CA GLY A 325 -0.05 -1.51 11.99
C GLY A 325 0.16 -0.14 11.32
N LYS A 326 -0.73 0.83 11.59
CA LYS A 326 -0.58 2.21 11.09
C LYS A 326 0.72 2.88 11.56
N ALA A 327 1.09 2.71 12.83
CA ALA A 327 2.32 3.27 13.38
C ALA A 327 3.57 2.67 12.69
N THR A 328 3.59 1.37 12.46
CA THR A 328 4.67 0.69 11.74
C THR A 328 4.80 1.17 10.29
N VAL A 329 3.69 1.32 9.57
CA VAL A 329 3.71 1.84 8.19
C VAL A 329 4.21 3.29 8.17
N GLN A 330 3.76 4.12 9.10
CA GLN A 330 4.23 5.50 9.21
C GLN A 330 5.74 5.59 9.50
N GLN A 331 6.26 4.71 10.35
CA GLN A 331 7.69 4.62 10.61
C GLN A 331 8.45 4.24 9.33
N LYS A 332 8.00 3.20 8.61
CA LYS A 332 8.62 2.78 7.34
C LYS A 332 8.58 3.88 6.27
N LEU A 333 7.48 4.66 6.21
CA LEU A 333 7.37 5.80 5.31
C LEU A 333 8.42 6.87 5.62
N ASN A 334 8.61 7.19 6.91
CA ASN A 334 9.63 8.14 7.34
C ASN A 334 11.04 7.64 6.99
N GLU A 335 11.33 6.36 7.24
CA GLU A 335 12.61 5.72 6.88
C GLU A 335 12.85 5.70 5.36
N ALA A 336 11.82 5.45 4.55
CA ALA A 336 11.92 5.50 3.10
C ALA A 336 12.17 6.93 2.60
N ARG A 337 11.54 7.93 3.24
CA ARG A 337 11.75 9.35 2.91
C ARG A 337 13.17 9.79 3.21
N CYS A 338 13.73 9.44 4.37
CA CYS A 338 15.14 9.71 4.68
C CYS A 338 16.09 9.09 3.65
N ARG A 339 15.85 7.85 3.22
CA ARG A 339 16.65 7.20 2.18
C ARG A 339 16.57 7.91 0.83
N ILE A 340 15.41 8.45 0.46
CA ILE A 340 15.24 9.23 -0.77
C ILE A 340 16.06 10.53 -0.69
N ASP A 341 15.98 11.22 0.45
CA ASP A 341 16.74 12.47 0.67
C ASP A 341 18.26 12.22 0.59
N GLU A 342 18.77 11.15 1.20
CA GLU A 342 20.17 10.72 1.09
C GLU A 342 20.60 10.48 -0.37
N ARG A 343 19.76 9.80 -1.16
CA ARG A 343 20.06 9.56 -2.58
C ARG A 343 20.05 10.84 -3.41
N PHE A 344 19.22 11.82 -3.08
CA PHE A 344 19.25 13.12 -3.74
C PHE A 344 20.54 13.89 -3.43
N GLU A 345 21.06 13.81 -2.21
CA GLU A 345 22.35 14.41 -1.85
C GLU A 345 23.53 13.74 -2.58
N GLU A 346 23.51 12.41 -2.68
CA GLU A 346 24.50 11.66 -3.47
C GLU A 346 24.46 12.08 -4.95
N LEU A 347 23.26 12.15 -5.55
CA LEU A 347 23.09 12.58 -6.94
C LEU A 347 23.57 14.02 -7.16
N ALA A 348 23.30 14.93 -6.22
CA ALA A 348 23.80 16.30 -6.29
C ALA A 348 25.34 16.34 -6.27
N THR A 349 25.97 15.51 -5.43
CA THR A 349 27.42 15.39 -5.33
C THR A 349 28.02 14.84 -6.63
N VAL A 350 27.46 13.74 -7.16
CA VAL A 350 27.90 13.14 -8.43
C VAL A 350 27.71 14.11 -9.59
N SER A 351 26.58 14.84 -9.65
CA SER A 351 26.35 15.85 -10.68
C SER A 351 27.38 16.99 -10.62
N LYS A 352 27.75 17.43 -9.40
CA LYS A 352 28.81 18.43 -9.23
C LYS A 352 30.15 17.90 -9.73
N LEU A 353 30.53 16.69 -9.35
CA LEU A 353 31.77 16.03 -9.79
C LEU A 353 31.82 15.92 -11.32
N LEU A 354 30.73 15.47 -11.94
CA LEU A 354 30.61 15.35 -13.39
C LEU A 354 30.82 16.69 -14.09
N ARG A 355 30.18 17.78 -13.62
CA ARG A 355 30.38 19.12 -14.18
C ARG A 355 31.83 19.60 -14.07
N THR A 356 32.53 19.26 -13.00
CA THR A 356 33.97 19.55 -12.87
C THR A 356 34.79 18.78 -13.90
N ALA A 357 34.55 17.47 -14.02
CA ALA A 357 35.23 16.62 -14.98
C ALA A 357 34.97 17.07 -16.44
N GLU A 358 33.73 17.42 -16.78
CA GLU A 358 33.36 17.97 -18.09
C GLU A 358 34.14 19.26 -18.40
N ARG A 359 34.28 20.17 -17.43
CA ARG A 359 35.09 21.39 -17.60
C ARG A 359 36.57 21.10 -17.80
N GLU A 360 37.10 20.09 -17.14
CA GLU A 360 38.50 19.67 -17.32
C GLU A 360 38.71 19.08 -18.72
N VAL A 361 37.80 18.22 -19.17
CA VAL A 361 37.82 17.66 -20.53
C VAL A 361 37.72 18.76 -21.58
N GLU A 362 36.83 19.75 -21.38
CA GLU A 362 36.69 20.88 -22.31
C GLU A 362 37.98 21.70 -22.40
N LYS A 363 38.61 22.03 -21.27
CA LYS A 363 39.91 22.73 -21.24
C LYS A 363 41.00 21.95 -21.98
N GLU A 364 41.06 20.64 -21.79
CA GLU A 364 42.03 19.79 -22.49
C GLU A 364 41.74 19.71 -24.01
N ASN A 365 40.47 19.68 -24.42
CA ASN A 365 40.09 19.75 -25.83
C ASN A 365 40.46 21.09 -26.45
N GLU A 366 40.17 22.21 -25.78
CA GLU A 366 40.60 23.55 -26.20
C GLU A 366 42.13 23.64 -26.33
N ARG A 367 42.87 23.08 -25.36
CA ARG A 367 44.34 23.00 -25.39
C ARG A 367 44.84 22.20 -26.59
N ARG A 368 44.26 21.03 -26.88
CA ARG A 368 44.61 20.20 -28.03
C ARG A 368 44.31 20.89 -29.36
N ALA A 369 43.14 21.53 -29.48
CA ALA A 369 42.75 22.28 -30.66
C ALA A 369 43.71 23.44 -30.92
N TRP A 370 44.03 24.22 -29.88
CA TRP A 370 45.01 25.30 -29.95
C TRP A 370 46.39 24.79 -30.37
N MET A 371 46.88 23.70 -29.76
CA MET A 371 48.19 23.13 -30.11
C MET A 371 48.24 22.68 -31.56
N THR A 372 47.16 22.06 -32.05
CA THR A 372 47.06 21.60 -33.43
C THR A 372 47.18 22.76 -34.41
N GLU A 373 46.45 23.86 -34.18
CA GLU A 373 46.51 25.05 -35.04
C GLU A 373 47.90 25.70 -35.00
N VAL A 374 48.52 25.81 -33.82
CA VAL A 374 49.88 26.36 -33.68
C VAL A 374 50.90 25.49 -34.43
N LEU A 375 50.86 24.17 -34.27
CA LEU A 375 51.76 23.25 -34.98
C LEU A 375 51.56 23.30 -36.51
N MET A 376 50.32 23.49 -36.98
CA MET A 376 50.02 23.69 -38.39
C MET A 376 50.67 24.99 -38.93
N GLN A 377 50.66 26.07 -38.15
CA GLN A 377 51.34 27.32 -38.53
C GLN A 377 52.87 27.23 -38.48
N LEU A 378 53.41 26.43 -37.56
CA LEU A 378 54.85 26.22 -37.42
C LEU A 378 55.42 25.29 -38.49
N SER A 379 54.65 24.32 -38.97
CA SER A 379 55.06 23.35 -40.01
C SER A 379 55.03 23.93 -41.43
N THR A 380 54.22 24.96 -41.70
CA THR A 380 54.09 25.60 -43.00
C THR A 380 55.21 26.63 -43.27
N ARG A 381 56.44 26.18 -43.55
CA ARG A 381 57.57 27.08 -43.85
C ARG A 381 57.88 27.13 -45.34
N PRO A 382 57.83 28.30 -46.00
CA PRO A 382 58.31 28.44 -47.37
C PRO A 382 59.77 28.02 -47.49
N ALA A 383 60.14 27.27 -48.54
CA ALA A 383 61.48 26.71 -48.70
C ALA A 383 62.61 27.76 -48.64
N TRP A 384 62.33 29.00 -49.03
CA TRP A 384 63.30 30.10 -48.98
C TRP A 384 63.63 30.59 -47.55
N TRP A 385 62.86 30.20 -46.53
CA TRP A 385 63.14 30.58 -45.14
C TRP A 385 64.42 29.96 -44.59
N SER A 386 64.92 28.87 -45.19
CA SER A 386 66.18 28.22 -44.82
C SER A 386 67.40 29.13 -44.97
N PHE A 387 67.30 30.19 -45.80
CA PHE A 387 68.36 31.17 -46.03
C PHE A 387 68.33 32.37 -45.06
N LEU A 388 67.28 32.50 -44.24
CA LEU A 388 67.17 33.58 -43.24
C LEU A 388 67.95 33.25 -41.95
N PRO A 389 68.53 34.24 -41.24
CA PRO A 389 69.08 34.02 -39.90
C PRO A 389 68.03 33.49 -38.92
N ARG A 390 68.42 32.59 -38.00
CA ARG A 390 67.51 31.95 -37.02
C ARG A 390 66.65 32.93 -36.23
N LYS A 391 67.24 34.06 -35.78
CA LYS A 391 66.50 35.11 -35.05
C LYS A 391 65.36 35.73 -35.89
N TRP A 392 65.55 35.84 -37.20
CA TRP A 392 64.56 36.40 -38.12
C TRP A 392 63.49 35.39 -38.49
N GLN A 393 63.86 34.11 -38.60
CA GLN A 393 62.89 33.02 -38.73
C GLN A 393 61.97 32.98 -37.50
N GLN A 394 62.54 33.00 -36.29
CA GLN A 394 61.79 33.02 -35.03
C GLN A 394 60.85 34.22 -34.91
N LYS A 395 61.32 35.42 -35.26
CA LYS A 395 60.49 36.63 -35.28
C LYS A 395 59.32 36.50 -36.25
N ARG A 396 59.57 36.05 -37.49
CA ARG A 396 58.51 35.85 -38.49
C ARG A 396 57.50 34.77 -38.13
N GLN A 397 57.89 33.77 -37.33
CA GLN A 397 56.96 32.76 -36.82
C GLN A 397 56.04 33.34 -35.74
N LEU A 398 56.60 34.11 -34.81
CA LEU A 398 55.82 34.82 -33.80
C LEU A 398 54.84 35.81 -34.45
N ASP A 399 55.32 36.64 -35.39
CA ASP A 399 54.47 37.60 -36.11
C ASP A 399 53.31 36.92 -36.84
N ARG A 400 53.51 35.70 -37.36
CA ARG A 400 52.45 34.94 -38.05
C ARG A 400 51.39 34.43 -37.09
N ILE A 401 51.80 33.96 -35.92
CA ILE A 401 50.93 33.41 -34.88
C ILE A 401 50.15 34.53 -34.19
N GLU A 402 50.80 35.67 -33.96
CA GLU A 402 50.18 36.88 -33.40
C GLU A 402 49.14 37.48 -34.37
N ARG A 403 49.41 37.53 -35.67
CA ARG A 403 48.42 37.98 -36.69
C ARG A 403 47.17 37.11 -36.77
N ARG A 404 47.25 35.84 -36.37
CA ARG A 404 46.10 34.92 -36.31
C ARG A 404 45.38 34.96 -34.95
N GLY A 405 45.85 35.78 -34.00
CA GLY A 405 45.27 35.87 -32.65
C GLY A 405 45.49 34.60 -31.82
N LEU A 406 46.49 33.79 -32.16
CA LEU A 406 46.74 32.51 -31.49
C LEU A 406 47.63 32.67 -30.25
N PHE A 407 48.53 33.66 -30.25
CA PHE A 407 49.44 33.95 -29.14
C PHE A 407 50.06 35.34 -29.28
N SER A 408 50.03 36.15 -28.22
CA SER A 408 50.72 37.44 -28.14
C SER A 408 52.00 37.32 -27.29
N GLY A 409 53.15 37.34 -27.97
CA GLY A 409 54.45 37.25 -27.29
C GLY A 409 54.78 38.47 -26.43
N SER A 410 54.33 39.66 -26.84
CA SER A 410 54.52 40.89 -26.09
C SER A 410 53.70 40.90 -24.79
N SER A 411 52.43 40.51 -24.87
CA SER A 411 51.55 40.37 -23.69
C SER A 411 52.02 39.27 -22.74
N TYR A 412 52.56 38.16 -23.27
CA TYR A 412 53.13 37.08 -22.46
C TYR A 412 54.35 37.56 -21.65
N LEU A 413 55.31 38.22 -22.31
CA LEU A 413 56.52 38.72 -21.66
C LEU A 413 56.24 39.85 -20.67
N GLN A 414 55.21 40.66 -20.92
CA GLN A 414 54.75 41.67 -19.96
C GLN A 414 54.17 41.03 -18.69
N ARG A 415 53.42 39.93 -18.85
CA ARG A 415 52.80 39.20 -17.74
C ARG A 415 53.80 38.32 -16.99
N TYR A 416 54.85 37.85 -17.67
CA TYR A 416 55.87 36.94 -17.13
C TYR A 416 57.29 37.47 -17.38
N PRO A 417 57.76 38.44 -16.55
CA PRO A 417 59.08 39.06 -16.72
C PRO A 417 60.27 38.11 -16.52
N ASP A 418 60.07 37.00 -15.82
CA ASP A 418 61.02 35.89 -15.67
C ASP A 418 61.44 35.32 -17.02
N VAL A 419 60.47 35.09 -17.91
CA VAL A 419 60.70 34.58 -19.27
C VAL A 419 61.48 35.58 -20.13
N ALA A 420 61.26 36.88 -19.90
CA ALA A 420 61.96 37.94 -20.63
C ALA A 420 63.47 37.96 -20.31
N GLN A 421 63.83 37.61 -19.07
CA GLN A 421 65.23 37.59 -18.60
C GLN A 421 66.00 36.38 -19.14
N GLU A 422 65.33 35.24 -19.35
CA GLU A 422 65.94 34.04 -19.93
C GLU A 422 66.24 34.18 -21.44
N GLY A 423 65.58 35.12 -22.12
CA GLY A 423 65.79 35.37 -23.55
C GLY A 423 65.30 34.24 -24.46
N MET A 424 64.52 33.29 -23.93
CA MET A 424 63.86 32.24 -24.71
C MET A 424 62.74 32.83 -25.58
N ASN A 425 62.44 32.16 -26.70
CA ASN A 425 61.27 32.51 -27.51
C ASN A 425 59.97 32.35 -26.68
N PRO A 426 59.14 33.40 -26.54
CA PRO A 426 57.94 33.39 -25.68
C PRO A 426 56.96 32.26 -25.96
N LEU A 427 56.73 31.96 -27.24
CA LEU A 427 55.82 30.88 -27.66
C LEU A 427 56.40 29.51 -27.32
N MET A 428 57.71 29.31 -27.52
CA MET A 428 58.37 28.05 -27.17
C MET A 428 58.38 27.84 -25.66
N HIS A 429 58.64 28.89 -24.88
CA HIS A 429 58.54 28.82 -23.43
C HIS A 429 57.12 28.44 -22.98
N PHE A 430 56.10 29.06 -23.58
CA PHE A 430 54.71 28.73 -23.26
C PHE A 430 54.36 27.27 -23.56
N ILE A 431 54.76 26.75 -24.73
CA ILE A 431 54.48 25.35 -25.14
C ILE A 431 55.22 24.33 -24.26
N VAL A 432 56.48 24.59 -23.92
CA VAL A 432 57.34 23.62 -23.22
C VAL A 432 57.17 23.67 -21.70
N HIS A 433 56.91 24.85 -21.14
CA HIS A 433 56.86 25.07 -19.70
C HIS A 433 55.56 25.75 -19.26
N GLY A 434 55.16 26.83 -19.94
CA GLY A 434 54.04 27.67 -19.51
C GLY A 434 52.70 26.94 -19.41
N MET A 435 52.41 25.96 -20.27
CA MET A 435 51.18 25.18 -20.20
C MET A 435 51.11 24.26 -18.97
N ASP A 436 52.20 23.56 -18.65
CA ASP A 436 52.24 22.63 -17.52
C ASP A 436 52.37 23.39 -16.19
N GLU A 437 52.91 24.61 -16.24
CA GLU A 437 52.92 25.57 -15.12
C GLU A 437 51.57 26.29 -14.91
N GLY A 438 50.55 26.02 -15.74
CA GLY A 438 49.23 26.63 -15.61
C GLY A 438 49.18 28.13 -15.94
N ARG A 439 50.11 28.64 -16.77
CA ARG A 439 50.12 30.04 -17.22
C ARG A 439 48.97 30.27 -18.21
N ASP A 440 48.31 31.42 -18.11
CA ASP A 440 47.19 31.76 -18.99
C ASP A 440 47.67 31.99 -20.43
N LEU A 441 46.90 31.46 -21.39
CA LEU A 441 47.06 31.73 -22.83
C LEU A 441 46.90 33.24 -23.10
N PRO A 442 47.96 33.96 -23.49
CA PRO A 442 47.86 35.36 -23.88
C PRO A 442 47.39 35.40 -25.34
N ARG A 443 46.10 35.59 -25.56
CA ARG A 443 45.54 35.77 -26.90
C ARG A 443 45.58 37.22 -27.34
#